data_AF-A0A2A4P3W2-F1
#
_entry.id   AF-A0A2A4P3W2-F1
#
_cell.length_a   1.000
_cell.length_b   1.000
_cell.length_c   1.000
_cell.angle_alpha   90.00
_cell.angle_beta   90.00
_cell.angle_gamma   90.00
#
_symmetry.space_group_name_H-M   'P 1'
#
loop_
_entity.id
_entity.type
_entity.pdbx_description
1 polymer ?
#
loop_
_entity_poly.entity_id
_entity_poly.type
_entity_poly.pdbx_seq_one_letter_code
_entity_poly.pdbx_strand_id
1 'polypeptide(L)'
;ILVDKLRDMGRDDELVAWAESSPEWAESLQIYTYGLLASDHKVAMYPVHISSGHSVDTILELRKRGLNIVGETLPLFLSTTCHEP
;
A
#
# COMPACT_ATOMS: atom_id res chain seq x y z
N ILE A 1 -12.70 -11.07 6.89
CA ILE A 1 -11.67 -10.00 6.67
C ILE A 1 -12.38 -8.64 6.61
N LEU A 2 -11.67 -7.48 6.67
CA LEU A 2 -12.32 -6.15 6.78
C LEU A 2 -13.33 -5.88 5.65
N VAL A 3 -13.03 -6.32 4.43
CA VAL A 3 -13.95 -6.26 3.28
C VAL A 3 -15.28 -6.98 3.53
N ASP A 4 -15.30 -8.10 4.25
CA ASP A 4 -16.55 -8.82 4.55
C ASP A 4 -17.41 -8.02 5.53
N LYS A 5 -16.77 -7.40 6.53
CA LYS A 5 -17.47 -6.54 7.49
C LYS A 5 -18.10 -5.33 6.82
N LEU A 6 -17.41 -4.74 5.83
CA LEU A 6 -17.93 -3.60 5.08
C LEU A 6 -19.09 -3.99 4.16
N ARG A 7 -19.06 -5.20 3.58
CA ARG A 7 -20.20 -5.76 2.82
C ARG A 7 -21.42 -6.00 3.70
N ASP A 8 -21.23 -6.54 4.90
CA ASP A 8 -22.30 -6.84 5.85
C ASP A 8 -22.99 -5.58 6.40
N MET A 9 -22.37 -4.40 6.27
CA MET A 9 -22.94 -3.11 6.68
C MET A 9 -24.00 -2.56 5.69
N GLY A 10 -24.22 -3.21 4.56
CA GLY A 10 -25.23 -2.79 3.57
C GLY A 10 -24.93 -1.42 2.96
N ARG A 11 -23.64 -1.12 2.76
CA ARG A 11 -23.16 0.13 2.15
C ARG A 11 -23.43 0.14 0.64
N ASP A 12 -23.86 1.30 0.14
CA ASP A 12 -24.11 1.55 -1.28
C ASP A 12 -22.93 2.24 -1.99
N ASP A 13 -21.92 2.68 -1.24
CA ASP A 13 -20.73 3.37 -1.74
C ASP A 13 -19.59 2.38 -2.06
N GLU A 14 -19.75 1.65 -3.17
CA GLU A 14 -18.91 0.50 -3.55
C GLU A 14 -17.42 0.84 -3.61
N LEU A 15 -17.04 1.96 -4.22
CA LEU A 15 -15.63 2.32 -4.44
C LEU A 15 -14.97 2.79 -3.14
N VAL A 16 -15.70 3.57 -2.34
CA VAL A 16 -15.23 4.06 -1.03
C VAL A 16 -15.11 2.90 -0.04
N ALA A 17 -16.12 2.04 0.04
CA ALA A 17 -16.09 0.84 0.87
C ALA A 17 -14.97 -0.12 0.45
N TRP A 18 -14.71 -0.26 -0.85
CA TRP A 18 -13.56 -1.03 -1.34
C TRP A 18 -12.24 -0.42 -0.86
N ALA A 19 -12.05 0.89 -1.00
CA ALA A 19 -10.83 1.58 -0.56
C ALA A 19 -10.60 1.44 0.95
N GLU A 20 -11.64 1.61 1.76
CA GLU A 20 -11.57 1.44 3.22
C GLU A 20 -11.26 0.01 3.66
N SER A 21 -11.58 -0.99 2.82
CA SER A 21 -11.30 -2.38 3.12
C SER A 21 -9.80 -2.71 3.18
N SER A 22 -8.96 -1.84 2.61
CA SER A 22 -7.50 -1.89 2.67
C SER A 22 -6.94 -0.53 3.09
N PRO A 23 -6.89 -0.24 4.41
CA PRO A 23 -6.40 1.03 4.92
C PRO A 23 -4.97 1.33 4.43
N GLU A 24 -4.65 2.61 4.25
CA GLU A 24 -3.35 3.05 3.70
C GLU A 24 -2.13 2.44 4.41
N TRP A 25 -2.20 2.28 5.73
CA TRP A 25 -1.11 1.69 6.53
C TRP A 25 -0.87 0.20 6.23
N ALA A 26 -1.86 -0.52 5.69
CA ALA A 26 -1.75 -1.95 5.43
C ALA A 26 -0.69 -2.25 4.36
N GLU A 27 -0.64 -1.41 3.31
CA GLU A 27 0.39 -1.46 2.26
C GLU A 27 1.79 -1.22 2.87
N SER A 28 1.93 -0.18 3.69
CA SER A 28 3.20 0.15 4.35
C SER A 28 3.68 -0.98 5.29
N LEU A 29 2.78 -1.62 6.03
CA LEU A 29 3.10 -2.75 6.90
C LEU A 29 3.66 -3.94 6.10
N GLN A 30 3.04 -4.25 4.96
CA GLN A 30 3.53 -5.30 4.07
C GLN A 30 4.91 -4.95 3.52
N ILE A 31 5.10 -3.72 3.00
CA ILE A 31 6.38 -3.25 2.48
C ILE A 31 7.47 -3.33 3.54
N TYR A 32 7.20 -2.88 4.75
CA TYR A 32 8.16 -2.95 5.86
C TYR A 32 8.56 -4.39 6.16
N THR A 33 7.57 -5.27 6.33
CA THR A 33 7.80 -6.68 6.70
C THR A 33 8.62 -7.40 5.62
N TYR A 34 8.22 -7.30 4.35
CA TYR A 34 8.94 -7.92 3.24
C TYR A 34 10.29 -7.25 2.98
N GLY A 35 10.42 -5.95 3.25
CA GLY A 35 11.69 -5.22 3.15
C GLY A 35 12.73 -5.76 4.12
N LEU A 36 12.34 -6.03 5.37
CA LEU A 36 13.24 -6.64 6.35
C LEU A 36 13.67 -8.05 5.94
N LEU A 37 12.74 -8.88 5.46
CA LEU A 37 13.06 -10.22 4.96
C LEU A 37 14.01 -10.17 3.76
N ALA A 38 13.74 -9.29 2.79
CA ALA A 38 14.59 -9.09 1.63
C ALA A 38 16.00 -8.65 2.05
N SER A 39 16.09 -7.75 3.02
CA SER A 39 17.35 -7.28 3.59
C SER A 39 18.15 -8.41 4.25
N ASP A 40 17.50 -9.25 5.05
CA ASP A 40 18.13 -10.39 5.73
C ASP A 40 18.73 -11.38 4.73
N HIS A 41 18.00 -11.63 3.64
CA HIS A 41 18.43 -12.50 2.55
C HIS A 41 19.30 -11.79 1.49
N LYS A 42 19.62 -10.51 1.66
CA LYS A 42 20.45 -9.71 0.74
C LYS A 42 19.91 -9.67 -0.69
N VAL A 43 18.59 -9.68 -0.85
CA VAL A 43 17.91 -9.57 -2.14
C VAL A 43 17.30 -8.19 -2.32
N ALA A 44 17.22 -7.74 -3.58
CA ALA A 44 16.53 -6.50 -3.92
C ALA A 44 15.02 -6.67 -3.77
N MET A 45 14.33 -5.62 -3.33
CA MET A 45 12.87 -5.58 -3.24
C MET A 45 12.29 -4.55 -4.21
N TYR A 46 11.21 -4.95 -4.91
CA TYR A 46 10.49 -4.11 -5.85
C TYR A 46 8.97 -4.15 -5.58
N PRO A 47 8.44 -3.38 -4.61
CA PRO A 47 7.00 -3.30 -4.43
C PRO A 47 6.36 -2.51 -5.58
N VAL A 48 5.39 -3.14 -6.22
CA VAL A 48 4.62 -2.57 -7.33
C VAL A 48 3.37 -1.86 -6.85
N HIS A 49 2.81 -1.02 -7.72
CA HIS A 49 1.49 -0.43 -7.54
C HIS A 49 1.31 0.38 -6.25
N ILE A 50 2.36 1.07 -5.78
CA ILE A 50 2.31 1.90 -4.59
C ILE A 50 1.20 2.94 -4.75
N SER A 51 0.16 2.84 -3.93
CA SER A 51 -1.05 3.67 -4.04
C SER A 51 -1.17 4.73 -2.94
N SER A 52 -0.28 4.72 -1.94
CA SER A 52 -0.34 5.66 -0.82
C SER A 52 0.96 6.44 -0.60
N GLY A 53 0.83 7.70 -0.17
CA GLY A 53 1.98 8.53 0.22
C GLY A 53 2.76 7.95 1.41
N HIS A 54 2.04 7.35 2.37
CA HIS A 54 2.66 6.72 3.54
C HIS A 54 3.60 5.56 3.15
N SER A 55 3.26 4.79 2.11
CA SER A 55 4.14 3.75 1.60
C SER A 55 5.37 4.30 0.89
N VAL A 56 5.25 5.46 0.23
CA VAL A 56 6.43 6.17 -0.32
C VAL A 56 7.39 6.57 0.81
N ASP A 57 6.87 7.14 1.90
CA ASP A 57 7.68 7.50 3.07
C ASP A 57 8.34 6.27 3.70
N THR A 58 7.62 5.16 3.78
CA THR A 58 8.15 3.88 4.27
C THR A 58 9.31 3.39 3.41
N ILE A 59 9.18 3.43 2.08
CA ILE A 59 10.26 3.04 1.15
C ILE A 59 11.48 3.97 1.31
N LEU A 60 11.25 5.28 1.45
CA LEU A 60 12.33 6.24 1.65
C LEU A 60 13.08 5.98 2.96
N GLU A 61 12.37 5.67 4.04
CA GLU A 61 12.97 5.34 5.33
C GLU A 61 13.76 4.02 5.27
N LEU A 62 13.22 2.98 4.64
CA LEU A 62 13.94 1.71 4.46
C LEU A 62 15.20 1.89 3.61
N ARG A 63 15.14 2.73 2.56
CA ARG A 63 16.32 3.09 1.76
C ARG A 63 17.37 3.82 2.59
N LYS A 64 16.97 4.76 3.46
CA LYS A 64 17.89 5.45 4.39
C LYS A 64 18.58 4.46 5.35
N ARG A 65 17.93 3.35 5.70
CA ARG A 65 18.50 2.26 6.50
C ARG A 65 19.42 1.32 5.71
N GLY A 66 19.64 1.57 4.42
CA GLY A 66 20.54 0.81 3.56
C GLY A 66 19.90 -0.36 2.82
N LEU A 67 18.57 -0.48 2.85
CA LEU A 67 17.88 -1.54 2.10
C LEU A 67 17.86 -1.25 0.60
N ASN A 68 18.10 -2.29 -0.20
CA ASN A 68 18.00 -2.23 -1.65
C ASN A 68 16.53 -2.37 -2.09
N ILE A 69 15.81 -1.24 -2.05
CA ILE A 69 14.37 -1.18 -2.35
C ILE A 69 14.02 -0.04 -3.32
N VAL A 70 13.21 -0.36 -4.33
CA VAL A 70 12.69 0.58 -5.33
C VAL A 70 11.20 0.32 -5.53
N GLY A 71 10.35 1.33 -5.33
CA GLY A 71 8.91 1.21 -5.56
C GLY A 71 8.49 1.67 -6.94
N GLU A 72 7.40 1.08 -7.45
CA GLU A 72 6.69 1.49 -8.66
C GLU A 72 5.30 2.02 -8.30
N THR A 73 4.80 3.01 -9.05
CA THR A 73 3.40 3.44 -8.97
C THR A 73 2.77 3.48 -10.37
N LEU A 74 1.45 3.63 -10.42
CA LEU A 74 0.68 3.69 -11.66
C LEU A 74 0.14 5.11 -11.90
N PRO A 75 -0.05 5.51 -13.18
CA PRO A 75 -0.68 6.80 -13.51
C PRO A 75 -2.04 7.02 -12.84
N LEU A 76 -2.83 5.95 -12.64
CA LEU A 76 -4.14 6.01 -11.99
C LEU A 76 -4.05 6.57 -10.56
N PHE A 77 -3.08 6.11 -9.77
CA PHE A 77 -2.90 6.56 -8.38
C PHE A 77 -2.35 7.99 -8.29
N LEU A 78 -1.81 8.52 -9.38
CA LEU A 78 -1.33 9.91 -9.45
C LEU A 78 -2.40 10.90 -9.95
N SER A 79 -3.48 10.41 -10.56
CA SER A 79 -4.46 11.24 -11.29
C SER A 79 -5.90 11.09 -10.83
N THR A 80 -6.20 10.10 -9.98
CA THR A 80 -7.56 9.81 -9.52
C THR A 80 -7.62 9.57 -8.02
N THR A 81 -8.79 9.79 -7.44
CA THR A 81 -9.12 9.47 -6.05
C THR A 81 -10.42 8.67 -6.01
N CYS A 82 -10.67 7.94 -4.93
CA CYS A 82 -11.82 7.05 -4.78
C CYS A 82 -13.13 7.77 -4.39
N HIS A 83 -13.28 9.06 -4.68
CA HIS A 83 -14.51 9.78 -4.34
C HIS A 83 -15.66 9.40 -5.26
N GLU A 84 -16.81 9.08 -4.66
CA GLU A 84 -18.09 9.01 -5.35
C GLU A 84 -18.78 10.39 -5.36
N PRO A 85 -19.59 10.70 -6.39
CA PRO A 85 -20.28 11.99 -6.53
C PRO A 85 -21.34 12.27 -5.45
#